data_AF-A0A8J4GSY2-F1
#
_entry.id   AF-A0A8J4GSY2-F1
#
_cell.length_a   1.000
_cell.length_b   1.000
_cell.length_c   1.000
_cell.angle_alpha   90.00
_cell.angle_beta   90.00
_cell.angle_gamma   90.00
#
_symmetry.space_group_name_H-M   'P 1'
#
loop_
_entity.id
_entity.type
_entity.pdbx_description
1 polymer ?
#
loop_
_entity_poly.entity_id
_entity_poly.type
_entity_poly.pdbx_seq_one_letter_code
_entity_poly.pdbx_strand_id
1 'polypeptide(L)'
;MEYWRLVRKSARQKSLVVRLMRDVESNRFHVPIGFDALTRYRSEDLSLQATSWHNQVDLPETPFIRQFLAKYPEAKKEPVALDSFSAPLARRFVRRQMQLIREGSEPGPAFAQAEVDFSQQLLDMRRRQLGSLFGTDPLELHMRQEQEQLDSGLEALAQQRLEADAAQSEAHHQGR
;
A
#
# COMPACT_ATOMS: atom_id res chain seq x y z
N MET A 1 -20.56 29.19 -41.13
CA MET A 1 -20.42 29.93 -39.86
C MET A 1 -18.94 30.02 -39.52
N GLU A 2 -18.43 31.21 -39.30
CA GLU A 2 -17.01 31.50 -39.09
C GLU A 2 -16.65 31.39 -37.59
N TYR A 3 -16.26 30.19 -37.14
CA TYR A 3 -15.97 29.88 -35.72
C TYR A 3 -14.77 30.64 -35.14
N TRP A 4 -13.92 31.24 -35.99
CA TRP A 4 -12.66 31.89 -35.60
C TRP A 4 -12.79 33.29 -34.98
N ARG A 5 -13.94 33.97 -35.10
CA ARG A 5 -14.12 35.30 -34.49
C ARG A 5 -14.26 35.25 -32.96
N LEU A 6 -14.52 34.07 -32.40
CA LEU A 6 -14.64 33.85 -30.95
C LEU A 6 -13.31 33.57 -30.25
N VAL A 7 -12.22 33.38 -30.99
CA VAL A 7 -10.91 33.07 -30.41
C VAL A 7 -10.10 34.37 -30.27
N ARG A 8 -10.27 35.05 -29.13
CA ARG A 8 -9.34 36.11 -28.71
C ARG A 8 -7.92 35.54 -28.74
N LYS A 9 -6.97 36.27 -29.35
CA LYS A 9 -5.55 35.89 -29.48
C LYS A 9 -4.98 35.50 -28.12
N SER A 10 -4.98 34.21 -27.79
CA SER A 10 -4.39 33.71 -26.55
C SER A 10 -2.88 33.64 -26.70
N ALA A 11 -2.17 34.27 -25.77
CA ALA A 11 -0.72 34.26 -25.73
C ALA A 11 -0.23 32.83 -25.49
N ARG A 12 0.37 32.21 -26.52
CA ARG A 12 1.34 31.09 -26.45
C ARG A 12 1.05 29.96 -25.46
N GLN A 13 -0.17 29.41 -25.44
CA GLN A 13 -0.35 28.01 -25.09
C GLN A 13 -0.99 27.29 -26.27
N LYS A 14 -0.17 26.51 -26.99
CA LYS A 14 -0.61 25.72 -28.14
C LYS A 14 -1.36 24.50 -27.63
N SER A 15 -2.60 24.69 -27.17
CA SER A 15 -3.50 23.57 -26.87
C SER A 15 -3.54 22.64 -28.10
N LEU A 16 -3.42 21.34 -27.84
CA LEU A 16 -3.44 20.30 -28.88
C LEU A 16 -4.69 20.44 -29.77
N VAL A 17 -5.84 20.78 -29.18
CA VAL A 17 -7.10 20.98 -29.89
C VAL A 17 -7.00 22.15 -30.87
N VAL A 18 -6.41 23.27 -30.46
CA VAL A 18 -6.20 24.44 -31.34
C VAL A 18 -5.27 24.11 -32.50
N ARG A 19 -4.26 23.26 -32.28
CA ARG A 19 -3.36 22.78 -33.33
C ARG A 19 -4.09 21.87 -34.32
N LEU A 20 -4.86 20.91 -33.81
CA LEU A 20 -5.67 19.99 -34.63
C LEU A 20 -6.73 20.71 -35.46
N MET A 21 -7.42 21.70 -34.87
CA MET A 21 -8.39 22.53 -35.60
C MET A 21 -7.74 23.23 -36.79
N ARG A 22 -6.55 23.83 -36.58
CA ARG A 22 -5.80 24.51 -37.65
C ARG A 22 -5.32 23.54 -38.75
N ASP A 23 -4.90 22.35 -38.36
CA ASP A 23 -4.41 21.33 -39.29
C ASP A 23 -5.55 20.76 -40.16
N VAL A 24 -6.75 20.58 -39.59
CA VAL A 24 -7.97 20.22 -40.33
C VAL A 24 -8.40 21.34 -41.28
N GLU A 25 -8.42 22.59 -40.82
CA GLU A 25 -8.79 23.75 -41.66
C GLU A 25 -7.84 23.95 -42.85
N SER A 26 -6.58 23.57 -42.72
CA SER A 26 -5.60 23.63 -43.81
C SER A 26 -5.84 22.62 -44.93
N ASN A 27 -6.83 21.72 -44.79
CA ASN A 27 -7.11 20.57 -45.67
C ASN A 27 -5.89 19.66 -45.91
N ARG A 28 -4.86 19.75 -45.07
CA ARG A 28 -3.64 18.94 -45.17
C ARG A 28 -3.83 17.55 -44.55
N PHE A 29 -4.80 17.40 -43.65
CA PHE A 29 -5.07 16.17 -42.92
C PHE A 29 -6.57 15.86 -42.91
N HIS A 30 -6.90 14.57 -42.92
CA HIS A 30 -8.27 14.10 -42.69
C HIS A 30 -8.66 14.31 -41.22
N VAL A 31 -9.94 14.58 -40.97
CA VAL A 31 -10.48 14.73 -39.60
C VAL A 31 -10.25 13.43 -38.81
N PRO A 32 -9.56 13.47 -37.65
CA PRO A 32 -9.35 12.28 -36.83
C PRO A 32 -10.67 11.74 -36.26
N ILE A 33 -10.77 10.41 -36.16
CA ILE A 33 -11.89 9.75 -35.46
C ILE A 33 -11.84 10.19 -33.99
N GLY A 34 -12.87 10.92 -33.54
CA GLY A 34 -12.93 11.47 -32.18
C GLY A 34 -12.67 12.98 -32.06
N PHE A 35 -12.44 13.70 -33.16
CA PHE A 35 -12.36 15.16 -33.13
C PHE A 35 -13.62 15.83 -32.54
N ASP A 36 -14.80 15.27 -32.85
CA ASP A 36 -16.07 15.69 -32.26
C ASP A 36 -16.09 15.53 -30.74
N ALA A 37 -15.46 14.50 -30.18
CA ALA A 37 -15.38 14.32 -28.74
C ALA A 37 -14.49 15.39 -28.11
N LEU A 38 -13.34 15.72 -28.73
CA LEU A 38 -12.43 16.76 -28.23
C LEU A 38 -13.04 18.17 -28.29
N THR A 39 -13.92 18.42 -29.27
CA THR A 39 -14.62 19.71 -29.38
C THR A 39 -15.83 19.82 -28.46
N ARG A 40 -16.53 18.69 -28.20
CA ARG A 40 -17.66 18.62 -27.26
C ARG A 40 -17.22 18.62 -25.81
N TYR A 41 -16.16 17.88 -25.47
CA TYR A 41 -15.60 17.79 -24.12
C TYR A 41 -14.30 18.59 -24.06
N ARG A 42 -14.43 19.90 -23.82
CA ARG A 42 -13.25 20.73 -23.57
C ARG A 42 -12.60 20.27 -22.26
N SER A 43 -11.34 19.86 -22.34
CA SER A 43 -10.52 19.70 -21.13
C SER A 43 -10.44 21.05 -20.43
N GLU A 44 -10.77 21.10 -19.14
CA GLU A 44 -10.50 22.29 -18.35
C GLU A 44 -9.01 22.58 -18.40
N ASP A 45 -8.64 23.84 -18.64
CA ASP A 45 -7.26 24.28 -18.51
C ASP A 45 -6.92 24.18 -17.02
N LEU A 46 -6.46 23.00 -16.59
CA LEU A 46 -5.81 22.80 -15.31
C LEU A 46 -4.56 23.66 -15.36
N SER A 47 -4.70 24.91 -14.96
CA SER A 47 -3.55 25.79 -14.81
C SER A 47 -2.72 25.15 -13.71
N LEU A 48 -1.66 24.46 -14.12
CA LEU A 48 -0.55 24.06 -13.28
C LEU A 48 0.23 25.33 -12.92
N GLN A 49 -0.46 26.35 -12.41
CA GLN A 49 0.18 27.28 -11.50
C GLN A 49 0.61 26.38 -10.36
N ALA A 50 1.86 25.95 -10.44
CA ALA A 50 2.55 25.26 -9.39
C ALA A 50 2.65 26.27 -8.23
N THR A 51 1.56 26.46 -7.50
CA THR A 51 1.63 26.68 -6.08
C THR A 51 2.28 25.42 -5.53
N SER A 52 3.62 25.39 -5.59
CA SER A 52 4.53 24.38 -5.04
C SER A 52 4.45 24.26 -3.52
N TRP A 53 3.37 24.77 -2.94
CA TRP A 53 3.01 24.66 -1.55
C TRP A 53 2.20 23.40 -1.49
N HIS A 54 2.90 22.29 -1.26
CA HIS A 54 2.27 21.04 -0.87
C HIS A 54 1.32 21.37 0.28
N ASN A 55 0.01 21.39 -0.01
CA ASN A 55 -0.99 21.60 1.03
C ASN A 55 -0.90 20.39 1.95
N GLN A 56 -0.08 20.50 2.99
CA GLN A 56 0.00 19.50 4.03
C GLN A 56 -1.35 19.51 4.71
N VAL A 57 -2.10 18.42 4.52
CA VAL A 57 -3.39 18.25 5.19
C VAL A 57 -3.10 17.88 6.64
N ASP A 58 -3.04 18.90 7.50
CA ASP A 58 -2.87 18.71 8.92
C ASP A 58 -4.17 18.19 9.54
N LEU A 59 -4.16 16.91 9.91
CA LEU A 59 -5.27 16.30 10.62
C LEU A 59 -5.20 16.66 12.11
N PRO A 60 -6.32 16.99 12.76
CA PRO A 60 -6.35 17.28 14.20
C PRO A 60 -5.96 16.06 15.06
N GLU A 61 -6.05 14.85 14.50
CA GLU A 61 -5.66 13.59 15.14
C GLU A 61 -4.13 13.42 15.23
N THR A 62 -3.36 14.10 14.38
CA THR A 62 -1.90 13.91 14.23
C THR A 62 -1.09 14.03 15.52
N PRO A 63 -1.26 15.07 16.37
CA PRO A 63 -0.47 15.19 17.61
C PRO A 63 -0.76 14.05 18.59
N PHE A 64 -2.03 13.64 18.70
CA PHE A 64 -2.44 12.53 19.58
C PHE A 64 -1.92 11.19 19.09
N ILE A 65 -1.90 10.96 17.77
CA ILE A 65 -1.29 9.75 17.19
C ILE A 65 0.20 9.70 17.51
N ARG A 66 0.91 10.83 17.39
CA ARG A 66 2.35 10.90 17.75
C ARG A 66 2.57 10.58 19.23
N GLN A 67 1.73 11.12 20.12
CA GLN A 67 1.79 10.81 21.55
C GLN A 67 1.52 9.32 21.82
N PHE A 68 0.51 8.74 21.17
CA PHE A 68 0.19 7.32 21.28
C PHE A 68 1.36 6.44 20.83
N LEU A 69 1.96 6.73 19.66
CA LEU A 69 3.09 5.97 19.13
C LEU A 69 4.39 6.18 19.91
N ALA A 70 4.52 7.29 20.65
CA ALA A 70 5.63 7.48 21.59
C ALA A 70 5.48 6.59 22.82
N LYS A 71 4.25 6.36 23.30
CA LYS A 71 3.96 5.47 24.43
C LYS A 71 3.97 3.99 24.06
N TYR A 72 3.45 3.64 22.88
CA TYR A 72 3.36 2.27 22.37
C TYR A 72 4.07 2.15 21.02
N PRO A 73 5.41 2.04 20.99
CA PRO A 73 6.16 1.91 19.74
C PRO A 73 5.82 0.63 18.98
N GLU A 74 5.39 -0.42 19.67
CA GLU A 74 4.90 -1.68 19.07
C GLU A 74 3.77 -1.50 18.05
N ALA A 75 2.91 -0.49 18.21
CA ALA A 75 1.81 -0.23 17.28
C ALA A 75 2.29 0.12 15.86
N LYS A 76 3.54 0.58 15.70
CA LYS A 76 4.13 0.85 14.37
C LYS A 76 4.34 -0.42 13.54
N LYS A 77 4.46 -1.57 14.19
CA LYS A 77 4.68 -2.87 13.54
C LYS A 77 3.37 -3.61 13.26
N GLU A 78 2.23 -3.07 13.69
CA GLU A 78 0.93 -3.69 13.46
C GLU A 78 0.59 -3.61 11.96
N PRO A 79 0.29 -4.75 11.30
CA PRO A 79 -0.06 -4.73 9.88
C PRO A 79 -1.39 -4.00 9.68
N VAL A 80 -1.38 -2.96 8.86
CA VAL A 80 -2.58 -2.22 8.49
C VAL A 80 -3.12 -2.79 7.19
N ALA A 81 -4.28 -3.45 7.27
CA ALA A 81 -4.99 -3.91 6.09
C ALA A 81 -5.59 -2.70 5.35
N LEU A 82 -4.99 -2.32 4.22
CA LEU A 82 -5.44 -1.18 3.40
C LEU A 82 -6.84 -1.39 2.82
N ASP A 83 -7.25 -2.65 2.63
CA ASP A 83 -8.57 -3.01 2.11
C ASP A 83 -9.65 -3.08 3.19
N SER A 84 -9.27 -2.95 4.47
CA SER A 84 -10.22 -3.01 5.58
C SER A 84 -10.84 -1.65 5.87
N PHE A 85 -12.16 -1.61 6.05
CA PHE A 85 -12.85 -0.42 6.54
C PHE A 85 -12.61 -0.18 8.04
N SER A 86 -11.95 -1.11 8.74
CA SER A 86 -11.59 -0.96 10.14
C SER A 86 -10.39 -0.02 10.29
N ALA A 87 -10.60 1.08 11.02
CA ALA A 87 -9.51 1.99 11.35
C ALA A 87 -8.44 1.27 12.21
N PRO A 88 -7.15 1.61 12.02
CA PRO A 88 -6.07 1.02 12.81
C PRO A 88 -6.23 1.36 14.30
N LEU A 89 -5.66 0.51 15.17
CA LEU A 89 -5.81 0.62 16.63
C LEU A 89 -5.48 2.02 17.14
N ALA A 90 -4.35 2.60 16.70
CA ALA A 90 -3.93 3.96 17.06
C ALA A 90 -5.00 5.01 16.74
N ARG A 91 -5.67 4.90 15.58
CA ARG A 91 -6.69 5.86 15.17
C ARG A 91 -8.00 5.66 15.95
N ARG A 92 -8.37 4.42 16.26
CA ARG A 92 -9.52 4.12 17.12
C ARG A 92 -9.32 4.67 18.54
N PHE A 93 -8.13 4.48 19.09
CA PHE A 93 -7.73 5.02 20.38
C PHE A 93 -7.83 6.56 20.40
N VAL A 94 -7.22 7.23 19.43
CA VAL A 94 -7.23 8.69 19.34
C VAL A 94 -8.64 9.24 19.13
N ARG A 95 -9.47 8.58 18.32
CA ARG A 95 -10.89 8.97 18.17
C ARG A 95 -11.65 8.90 19.49
N ARG A 96 -11.42 7.84 20.29
CA ARG A 96 -12.00 7.72 21.63
C ARG A 96 -11.50 8.81 22.57
N GLN A 97 -10.20 9.08 22.58
CA GLN A 97 -9.61 10.18 23.36
C GLN A 97 -10.21 11.55 22.96
N MET A 98 -10.32 11.84 21.66
CA MET A 98 -10.93 13.08 21.17
C MET A 98 -12.41 13.17 21.51
N GLN A 99 -13.13 12.05 21.54
CA GLN A 99 -14.51 12.02 21.99
C GLN A 99 -14.63 12.43 23.47
N LEU A 100 -13.80 11.85 24.34
CA LEU A 100 -13.77 12.20 25.77
C LEU A 100 -13.40 13.68 26.00
N ILE A 101 -12.50 14.22 25.18
CA ILE A 101 -12.16 15.65 25.22
C ILE A 101 -13.36 16.52 24.82
N ARG A 102 -14.13 16.11 23.81
CA ARG A 102 -15.38 16.79 23.43
C ARG A 102 -16.45 16.71 24.50
N GLU A 103 -16.46 15.64 25.29
CA GLU A 103 -17.33 15.47 26.46
C GLU A 103 -16.87 16.33 27.66
N GLY A 104 -15.78 17.09 27.52
CA GLY A 104 -15.28 18.02 28.54
C GLY A 104 -14.17 17.46 29.42
N SER A 105 -13.62 16.28 29.08
CA SER A 105 -12.47 15.73 29.81
C SER A 105 -11.18 16.43 29.40
N GLU A 106 -10.29 16.65 30.37
CA GLU A 106 -8.93 17.12 30.08
C GLU A 106 -8.14 16.07 29.25
N PRO A 107 -7.17 16.48 28.41
CA PRO A 107 -6.47 15.57 27.50
C PRO A 107 -5.73 14.41 28.18
N GLY A 108 -5.16 14.64 29.37
CA GLY A 108 -4.46 13.63 30.17
C GLY A 108 -5.40 12.56 30.72
N PRO A 109 -6.44 12.93 31.49
CA PRO A 109 -7.48 12.01 31.94
C PRO A 109 -8.18 11.27 30.79
N ALA A 110 -8.46 11.96 29.67
CA ALA A 110 -9.04 11.35 28.48
C ALA A 110 -8.13 10.26 27.88
N PHE A 111 -6.81 10.47 27.90
CA PHE A 111 -5.83 9.46 27.47
C PHE A 111 -5.87 8.23 28.39
N ALA A 112 -5.84 8.44 29.71
CA ALA A 112 -5.88 7.35 30.68
C ALA A 112 -7.18 6.55 30.61
N GLN A 113 -8.32 7.22 30.41
CA GLN A 113 -9.60 6.55 30.23
C GLN A 113 -9.65 5.75 28.92
N ALA A 114 -9.16 6.30 27.82
CA ALA A 114 -9.03 5.57 26.56
C ALA A 114 -8.10 4.35 26.69
N GLU A 115 -7.05 4.44 27.51
CA GLU A 115 -6.16 3.32 27.82
C GLU A 115 -6.87 2.20 28.60
N VAL A 116 -7.76 2.53 29.52
CA VAL A 116 -8.61 1.55 30.20
C VAL A 116 -9.55 0.87 29.20
N ASP A 117 -10.24 1.66 28.36
CA ASP A 117 -11.20 1.17 27.36
C ASP A 117 -10.54 0.21 26.34
N PHE A 118 -9.27 0.46 26.00
CA PHE A 118 -8.49 -0.32 25.03
C PHE A 118 -7.46 -1.28 25.65
N SER A 119 -7.47 -1.45 26.97
CA SER A 119 -6.46 -2.21 27.72
C SER A 119 -6.26 -3.63 27.20
N GLN A 120 -7.35 -4.34 26.88
CA GLN A 120 -7.29 -5.70 26.32
C GLN A 120 -6.59 -5.73 24.96
N GLN A 121 -6.92 -4.80 24.05
CA GLN A 121 -6.32 -4.74 22.71
C GLN A 121 -4.84 -4.35 22.79
N LEU A 122 -4.48 -3.45 23.70
CA LEU A 122 -3.08 -3.08 23.97
C LEU A 122 -2.29 -4.27 24.55
N LEU A 123 -2.89 -5.02 25.47
CA LEU A 123 -2.29 -6.25 26.01
C LEU A 123 -2.14 -7.31 24.92
N ASP A 124 -3.13 -7.51 24.07
CA ASP A 124 -3.05 -8.46 22.95
C ASP A 124 -1.98 -8.05 21.94
N MET A 125 -1.89 -6.76 21.61
CA MET A 125 -0.81 -6.22 20.78
C MET A 125 0.55 -6.49 21.41
N ARG A 126 0.72 -6.19 22.70
CA ARG A 126 1.95 -6.45 23.45
C ARG A 126 2.25 -7.94 23.53
N ARG A 127 1.24 -8.78 23.71
CA ARG A 127 1.34 -10.24 23.68
C ARG A 127 1.66 -10.78 22.30
N ARG A 128 1.29 -10.13 21.19
CA ARG A 128 1.73 -10.55 19.85
C ARG A 128 3.19 -10.22 19.62
N GLN A 129 3.64 -9.05 20.11
CA GLN A 129 5.05 -8.67 20.07
C GLN A 129 5.91 -9.58 20.95
N LEU A 130 5.44 -9.87 22.16
CA LEU A 130 6.10 -10.78 23.09
C LEU A 130 5.87 -12.26 22.73
N GLY A 131 4.76 -12.59 22.07
CA GLY A 131 4.34 -13.93 21.68
C GLY A 131 4.96 -14.40 20.37
N SER A 132 5.63 -13.50 19.66
CA SER A 132 6.79 -13.87 18.84
C SER A 132 7.83 -14.69 19.64
N LEU A 133 7.80 -14.70 20.98
CA LEU A 133 8.66 -15.52 21.83
C LEU A 133 7.96 -16.75 22.45
N PHE A 134 6.62 -16.91 22.31
CA PHE A 134 5.87 -17.95 23.06
C PHE A 134 4.85 -18.75 22.26
N GLY A 135 4.66 -18.49 20.97
CA GLY A 135 3.89 -19.35 20.07
C GLY A 135 4.71 -19.60 18.81
N THR A 136 5.36 -20.78 18.74
CA THR A 136 6.35 -21.20 17.74
C THR A 136 7.13 -20.01 17.21
N ASP A 137 8.21 -19.68 17.92
CA ASP A 137 9.14 -18.62 17.55
C ASP A 137 9.29 -18.64 16.01
N PRO A 138 9.12 -17.54 15.27
CA PRO A 138 9.35 -17.56 13.82
C PRO A 138 10.70 -18.21 13.46
N LEU A 139 11.66 -18.15 14.38
CA LEU A 139 12.93 -18.85 14.32
C LEU A 139 12.80 -20.38 14.49
N GLU A 140 11.96 -20.87 15.41
CA GLU A 140 11.60 -22.29 15.52
C GLU A 140 10.86 -22.79 14.27
N LEU A 141 9.95 -21.98 13.73
CA LEU A 141 9.24 -22.30 12.48
C LEU A 141 10.22 -22.36 11.31
N HIS A 142 11.18 -21.44 11.25
CA HIS A 142 12.26 -21.44 10.27
C HIS A 142 13.20 -22.64 10.44
N MET A 143 13.63 -22.93 11.67
CA MET A 143 14.43 -24.13 11.98
C MET A 143 13.70 -25.40 11.57
N ARG A 144 12.40 -25.49 11.84
CA ARG A 144 11.60 -26.64 11.42
C ARG A 144 11.51 -26.76 9.91
N GLN A 145 11.35 -25.65 9.18
CA GLN A 145 11.39 -25.64 7.72
C GLN A 145 12.75 -26.03 7.17
N GLU A 146 13.85 -25.54 7.75
CA GLU A 146 15.21 -25.94 7.37
C GLU A 146 15.43 -27.43 7.61
N GLN A 147 14.96 -27.96 8.73
CA GLN A 147 15.10 -29.37 9.06
C GLN A 147 14.29 -30.26 8.11
N GLU A 148 13.04 -29.88 7.80
CA GLU A 148 12.23 -30.57 6.78
C GLU A 148 12.89 -30.53 5.39
N GLN A 149 13.54 -29.41 5.04
CA GLN A 149 14.31 -29.30 3.79
C GLN A 149 15.55 -30.20 3.79
N LEU A 150 16.28 -30.28 4.90
CA LEU A 150 17.43 -31.17 5.03
C LEU A 150 17.02 -32.64 4.95
N ASP A 151 15.96 -33.02 5.64
CA ASP A 151 15.45 -34.39 5.65
C ASP A 151 14.98 -34.81 4.24
N SER A 152 14.20 -33.96 3.56
CA SER A 152 13.78 -34.23 2.17
C SER A 152 14.97 -34.31 1.19
N GLY A 153 16.00 -33.48 1.39
CA GLY A 153 17.23 -33.52 0.59
C GLY A 153 18.03 -34.81 0.81
N LEU A 154 18.11 -35.29 2.05
CA LEU A 154 18.78 -36.55 2.39
C LEU A 154 18.03 -37.76 1.81
N GLU A 155 16.70 -37.76 1.89
CA GLU A 155 15.87 -38.81 1.27
C GLU A 155 16.06 -38.87 -0.24
N ALA A 156 16.10 -37.71 -0.93
CA ALA A 156 16.34 -37.65 -2.36
C ALA A 156 17.72 -38.19 -2.75
N LEU A 157 18.77 -37.87 -1.97
CA LEU A 157 20.12 -38.42 -2.20
C LEU A 157 20.19 -39.93 -1.97
N ALA A 158 19.49 -40.43 -0.95
CA ALA A 158 19.42 -41.87 -0.68
C ALA A 158 18.74 -42.62 -1.84
N GLN A 159 17.65 -42.07 -2.39
CA GLN A 159 16.97 -42.63 -3.57
C GLN A 159 17.87 -42.65 -4.80
N GLN A 160 18.59 -41.54 -5.09
CA GLN A 160 19.53 -41.49 -6.21
C GLN A 160 20.65 -42.54 -6.09
N ARG A 161 21.13 -42.81 -4.87
CA ARG A 161 22.16 -43.83 -4.65
C ARG A 161 21.64 -45.24 -4.90
N LEU A 162 20.43 -45.55 -4.43
CA LEU A 162 19.78 -46.84 -4.70
C LEU A 162 19.54 -47.05 -6.20
N GLU A 163 19.12 -46.02 -6.92
CA GLU A 163 18.95 -46.06 -8.38
C GLU A 163 20.28 -46.26 -9.11
N ALA A 164 21.36 -45.61 -8.67
CA ALA A 164 22.68 -45.78 -9.25
C ALA A 164 23.26 -47.19 -9.02
N ASP A 165 23.09 -47.74 -7.82
CA ASP A 165 23.53 -49.10 -7.48
C ASP A 165 22.72 -50.16 -8.27
N ALA A 166 21.41 -49.93 -8.47
CA ALA A 166 20.56 -50.75 -9.33
C ALA A 166 21.03 -50.71 -10.80
N ALA A 167 21.32 -49.52 -11.35
CA ALA A 167 21.83 -49.39 -12.71
C ALA A 167 23.20 -50.07 -12.91
N GLN A 168 24.09 -49.98 -11.92
CA GLN A 168 25.41 -50.65 -11.97
C GLN A 168 25.30 -52.18 -11.93
N SER A 169 24.36 -52.71 -11.14
CA SER A 169 24.14 -54.17 -11.06
C SER A 169 23.49 -54.73 -12.34
N GLU A 170 22.59 -54.00 -12.99
CA GLU A 170 22.06 -54.36 -14.32
C GLU A 170 23.15 -54.34 -15.41
N ALA A 171 24.01 -53.32 -15.42
CA ALA A 171 25.11 -53.22 -16.37
C ALA A 171 26.11 -54.39 -16.24
N HIS A 172 26.35 -54.88 -15.02
CA HIS A 172 27.22 -56.04 -14.80
C HIS A 172 26.60 -57.38 -15.22
N HIS A 173 25.27 -57.48 -15.33
CA HIS A 173 24.59 -58.74 -15.69
C HIS A 173 24.45 -58.96 -17.20
N GLN A 174 24.52 -57.91 -18.03
CA GLN A 174 24.48 -58.02 -19.49
C GLN A 174 25.84 -58.31 -20.16
N GLY A 175 26.94 -58.34 -19.39
CA GLY A 175 28.30 -58.52 -19.91
C GLY A 175 28.86 -59.95 -19.85
N ARG A 176 28.02 -60.98 -19.68
CA ARG A 176 28.42 -62.40 -19.71
C ARG A 176 27.64 -63.15 -20.78
#